data_AF-A0AB39R502-F1
#
_entry.id   AF-A0AB39R502-F1
#
_cell.length_a   1.000
_cell.length_b   1.000
_cell.length_c   1.000
_cell.angle_alpha   90.00
_cell.angle_beta   90.00
_cell.angle_gamma   90.00
#
_symmetry.space_group_name_H-M   'P 1'
#
loop_
_entity.id
_entity.type
_entity.pdbx_description
1 polymer ?
#
loop_
_entity_poly.entity_id
_entity_poly.type
_entity_poly.pdbx_seq_one_letter_code
_entity_poly.pdbx_strand_id
1 'polypeptide(L)'
;MTTLEEGLHVRDGYAAGPLAESAERRAARAGMLLGDIQARATAWSDAELFDQVHHALRHFTQRTPHAGQVRTLADQIRRGTVVAWDYTGRLPCA
;
A
#
# COMPACT_ATOMS: atom_id res chain seq x y z
N MET A 1 18.43 -14.15 -12.39
CA MET A 1 17.16 -14.71 -11.89
C MET A 1 17.47 -15.33 -10.55
N THR A 2 16.91 -14.80 -9.46
CA THR A 2 17.15 -15.31 -8.11
C THR A 2 15.90 -16.06 -7.67
N THR A 3 16.07 -17.34 -7.31
CA THR A 3 14.99 -18.19 -6.82
C THR A 3 14.93 -18.03 -5.30
N LEU A 4 13.81 -17.52 -4.79
CA LEU A 4 13.63 -17.35 -3.34
C LEU A 4 13.06 -18.63 -2.71
N GLU A 5 12.19 -19.35 -3.42
CA GLU A 5 11.61 -20.66 -3.09
C GLU A 5 11.21 -21.39 -4.39
N GLU A 6 10.86 -22.67 -4.32
CA GLU A 6 10.42 -23.47 -5.47
C GLU A 6 9.17 -22.85 -6.13
N GLY A 7 9.34 -22.26 -7.33
CA GLY A 7 8.31 -21.51 -8.06
C GLY A 7 8.31 -19.98 -7.83
N LEU A 8 9.15 -19.45 -6.93
CA LEU A 8 9.33 -18.02 -6.69
C LEU A 8 10.56 -17.48 -7.43
N HIS A 9 10.35 -16.63 -8.45
CA HIS A 9 11.45 -16.05 -9.22
C HIS A 9 11.46 -14.52 -9.16
N VAL A 10 12.65 -13.95 -9.00
CA VAL A 10 12.92 -12.52 -9.17
C VAL A 10 13.81 -12.32 -10.40
N ARG A 11 13.42 -11.40 -11.28
CA ARG A 11 14.22 -10.96 -12.43
C ARG A 11 14.42 -9.45 -12.35
N ASP A 12 15.67 -9.01 -12.28
CA ASP A 12 16.07 -7.59 -12.31
C ASP A 12 15.37 -6.69 -11.25
N GLY A 13 15.06 -7.24 -10.08
CA GLY A 13 14.33 -6.53 -9.02
C GLY A 13 12.81 -6.46 -9.22
N TYR A 14 12.30 -7.18 -10.21
CA TYR A 14 10.87 -7.33 -10.48
C TYR A 14 10.39 -8.70 -10.00
N ALA A 15 9.23 -8.69 -9.34
CA ALA A 15 8.48 -9.89 -9.03
C ALA A 15 8.09 -10.59 -10.34
N ALA A 16 8.44 -11.87 -10.50
CA ALA A 16 8.01 -12.70 -11.62
C ALA A 16 7.21 -13.91 -11.10
N GLY A 17 6.25 -14.40 -11.88
CA GLY A 17 5.43 -15.56 -11.52
C GLY A 17 4.45 -15.27 -10.36
N PRO A 18 4.23 -16.21 -9.42
CA PRO A 18 3.26 -16.08 -8.32
C PRO A 18 3.44 -14.82 -7.45
N LEU A 19 4.65 -14.27 -7.39
CA LEU A 19 4.94 -13.01 -6.70
C LEU A 19 4.32 -11.79 -7.40
N ALA A 20 4.30 -11.78 -8.73
CA ALA A 20 3.70 -10.69 -9.51
C ALA A 20 2.18 -10.66 -9.29
N GLU A 21 1.51 -11.82 -9.40
CA GLU A 21 0.08 -11.93 -9.11
C GLU A 21 -0.27 -11.58 -7.65
N SER A 22 0.60 -11.95 -6.71
CA SER A 22 0.42 -11.60 -5.29
C SER A 22 0.59 -10.11 -5.05
N ALA A 23 1.49 -9.45 -5.79
CA ALA A 23 1.67 -8.02 -5.73
C ALA A 23 0.51 -7.25 -6.37
N GLU A 24 0.01 -7.70 -7.51
CA GLU A 24 -1.18 -7.15 -8.18
C GLU A 24 -2.42 -7.28 -7.29
N ARG A 25 -2.65 -8.46 -6.70
CA ARG A 25 -3.75 -8.65 -5.73
C ARG A 25 -3.65 -7.70 -4.55
N ARG A 26 -2.43 -7.44 -4.07
CA ARG A 26 -2.17 -6.52 -2.95
C ARG A 26 -2.41 -5.07 -3.35
N ALA A 27 -2.00 -4.68 -4.56
CA ALA A 27 -2.27 -3.36 -5.12
C ALA A 27 -3.77 -3.12 -5.29
N ALA A 28 -4.50 -4.09 -5.87
CA ALA A 28 -5.95 -4.02 -6.00
C ALA A 28 -6.65 -3.90 -4.63
N ARG A 29 -6.23 -4.71 -3.66
CA ARG A 29 -6.78 -4.67 -2.29
C ARG A 29 -6.47 -3.37 -1.58
N ALA A 30 -5.26 -2.83 -1.76
CA ALA A 30 -4.85 -1.55 -1.20
C ALA A 30 -5.62 -0.38 -1.83
N GLY A 31 -5.89 -0.44 -3.15
CA GLY A 31 -6.73 0.53 -3.85
C GLY A 31 -8.17 0.55 -3.33
N MET A 32 -8.77 -0.63 -3.10
CA MET A 32 -10.09 -0.72 -2.47
C MET A 32 -10.09 -0.17 -1.04
N LEU A 33 -9.11 -0.55 -0.22
CA LEU A 33 -8.94 -0.04 1.14
C LEU A 33 -8.79 1.48 1.17
N LEU A 34 -8.01 2.06 0.27
CA LEU A 34 -7.84 3.50 0.16
C LEU A 34 -9.13 4.20 -0.28
N GLY A 35 -9.87 3.59 -1.22
CA GLY A 35 -11.20 4.07 -1.62
C GLY A 35 -12.15 4.15 -0.42
N ASP A 36 -12.21 3.10 0.39
CA ASP A 36 -13.03 3.05 1.60
C ASP A 36 -12.60 4.08 2.66
N ILE A 37 -11.28 4.23 2.86
CA ILE A 37 -10.70 5.23 3.77
C ILE A 37 -11.10 6.64 3.34
N GLN A 38 -10.98 6.96 2.05
CA GLN A 38 -11.35 8.28 1.53
C GLN A 38 -12.85 8.54 1.61
N ALA A 39 -13.68 7.54 1.32
CA ALA A 39 -15.14 7.65 1.42
C ALA A 39 -15.62 7.88 2.86
N ARG A 40 -14.91 7.34 3.85
CA ARG A 40 -15.27 7.41 5.28
C ARG A 40 -14.45 8.42 6.07
N ALA A 41 -13.55 9.15 5.42
CA ALA A 41 -12.60 10.06 6.06
C ALA A 41 -13.27 11.14 6.93
N THR A 42 -14.48 11.58 6.58
CA THR A 42 -15.24 12.58 7.33
C THR A 42 -15.93 11.99 8.57
N ALA A 43 -16.14 10.68 8.61
CA ALA A 43 -16.77 9.98 9.73
C ALA A 43 -15.76 9.58 10.83
N TRP A 44 -14.47 9.68 10.57
CA TRP A 44 -13.40 9.32 11.50
C TRP A 44 -12.77 10.54 12.16
N SER A 45 -12.31 10.37 13.40
CA SER A 45 -11.39 11.30 14.04
C SER A 45 -10.02 11.29 13.36
N ASP A 46 -9.18 12.29 13.61
CA ASP A 46 -7.84 12.35 13.02
C ASP A 46 -6.96 11.16 13.45
N ALA A 47 -7.13 10.68 14.68
CA ALA A 47 -6.41 9.51 15.20
C ALA A 47 -6.87 8.22 14.49
N GLU A 48 -8.18 8.04 14.31
CA GLU A 48 -8.72 6.88 13.59
C GLU A 48 -8.29 6.90 12.11
N LEU A 49 -8.36 8.06 11.46
CA LEU A 49 -7.90 8.21 10.09
C LEU A 49 -6.41 7.89 9.96
N PHE A 50 -5.59 8.37 10.89
CA PHE A 50 -4.16 8.04 10.95
C PHE A 50 -3.93 6.53 11.05
N ASP A 51 -4.63 5.85 11.96
CA ASP A 51 -4.46 4.41 12.16
C ASP A 51 -4.90 3.59 10.93
N GLN A 52 -6.00 3.99 10.28
CA GLN A 52 -6.47 3.33 9.06
C GLN A 52 -5.49 3.52 7.90
N VAL A 53 -4.96 4.74 7.72
CA VAL A 53 -3.93 5.02 6.71
C VAL A 53 -2.64 4.25 7.03
N HIS A 54 -2.22 4.21 8.30
CA HIS A 54 -1.04 3.45 8.72
C HIS A 54 -1.19 1.95 8.41
N HIS A 55 -2.33 1.36 8.77
CA HIS A 55 -2.61 -0.06 8.53
C HIS A 55 -2.62 -0.39 7.03
N ALA A 56 -3.31 0.42 6.24
CA ALA A 56 -3.42 0.20 4.80
C ALA A 56 -2.08 0.42 4.08
N LEU A 57 -1.30 1.43 4.48
CA LEU A 57 0.04 1.68 3.92
C LEU A 57 1.04 0.58 4.29
N ARG A 58 0.97 0.05 5.52
CA ARG A 58 1.76 -1.12 5.95
C ARG A 58 1.39 -2.35 5.13
N HIS A 59 0.10 -2.58 4.87
CA HIS A 59 -0.36 -3.70 4.05
C HIS A 59 0.13 -3.58 2.60
N PHE A 60 0.06 -2.38 2.03
CA PHE A 60 0.49 -2.11 0.65
C PHE A 60 2.00 -2.28 0.46
N THR A 61 2.80 -1.62 1.31
CA THR A 61 4.26 -1.57 1.17
C THR A 61 4.99 -2.75 1.81
N GLN A 62 4.28 -3.56 2.62
CA GLN A 62 4.87 -4.59 3.49
C GLN A 62 5.98 -4.07 4.41
N ARG A 63 6.04 -2.75 4.64
CA ARG A 63 7.03 -2.06 5.47
C ARG A 63 6.32 -1.28 6.56
N THR A 64 7.01 -1.03 7.67
CA THR A 64 6.51 -0.10 8.69
C THR A 64 6.57 1.32 8.11
N PRO A 65 5.42 1.99 7.90
CA PRO A 65 5.42 3.32 7.33
C PRO A 65 5.90 4.36 8.35
N HIS A 66 6.56 5.40 7.87
CA HIS A 66 6.97 6.51 8.72
C HIS A 66 5.75 7.33 9.17
N ALA A 67 5.69 7.67 10.47
CA ALA A 67 4.57 8.43 11.03
C ALA A 67 4.34 9.78 10.31
N GLY A 68 5.40 10.45 9.85
CA GLY A 68 5.29 11.69 9.07
C GLY A 68 4.57 11.48 7.73
N GLN A 69 4.88 10.39 7.02
CA GLN A 69 4.22 10.03 5.77
C GLN A 69 2.74 9.72 5.98
N VAL A 70 2.41 8.96 7.02
CA VAL A 70 1.01 8.63 7.37
C VAL A 70 0.24 9.90 7.70
N ARG A 71 0.81 10.82 8.48
CA ARG A 71 0.15 12.08 8.85
C ARG A 71 -0.11 12.95 7.62
N THR A 72 0.87 13.10 6.74
CA THR A 72 0.68 13.86 5.48
C THR A 72 -0.43 13.28 4.62
N LEU A 73 -0.50 11.95 4.50
CA LEU A 73 -1.54 11.27 3.73
C LEU A 73 -2.92 11.42 4.39
N ALA A 74 -3.02 11.27 5.71
CA ALA A 74 -4.25 11.48 6.46
C ALA A 74 -4.76 12.92 6.29
N ASP A 75 -3.88 13.93 6.38
CA ASP A 75 -4.22 15.33 6.16
C ASP A 75 -4.71 15.60 4.72
N GLN A 76 -4.08 14.98 3.72
CA GLN A 76 -4.53 15.08 2.32
C GLN A 76 -5.93 14.50 2.13
N ILE A 77 -6.17 13.30 2.67
CA ILE A 77 -7.47 12.63 2.61
C ILE A 77 -8.54 13.46 3.35
N ARG A 78 -8.20 14.03 4.52
CA ARG A 78 -9.10 14.89 5.29
C ARG A 78 -9.51 16.15 4.53
N ARG A 79 -8.62 16.69 3.70
CA ARG A 79 -8.88 17.83 2.81
C ARG A 79 -9.65 17.45 1.53
N GLY A 80 -10.03 16.18 1.37
CA GLY A 80 -10.70 15.68 0.17
C GLY A 80 -9.78 15.52 -1.03
N THR A 81 -8.45 15.49 -0.82
CA THR A 81 -7.51 15.19 -1.91
C THR A 81 -7.59 13.71 -2.24
N VAL A 82 -7.85 13.41 -3.51
CA VAL A 82 -7.80 12.02 -4.00
C VAL A 82 -6.34 11.59 -4.04
N VAL A 83 -5.99 10.69 -3.13
CA VAL A 83 -4.72 9.98 -3.11
C VAL A 83 -4.90 8.71 -3.93
N ALA A 84 -4.02 8.49 -4.90
CA ALA A 84 -3.88 7.22 -5.60
C ALA A 84 -2.59 6.53 -5.12
N TRP A 85 -2.67 5.25 -4.83
CA TRP A 85 -1.49 4.41 -4.59
C TRP A 85 -1.17 3.67 -5.88
N ASP A 86 -0.39 4.32 -6.75
CA ASP A 86 0.09 3.65 -7.95
C ASP A 86 1.17 2.63 -7.57
N TYR A 87 0.81 1.36 -7.73
CA TYR A 87 1.78 0.27 -7.67
C TYR A 87 2.70 0.36 -8.88
N THR A 88 3.90 0.92 -8.70
CA THR A 88 4.90 1.07 -9.77
C THR A 88 5.63 -0.23 -10.13
N GLY A 89 5.13 -1.40 -9.72
CA GLY A 89 5.78 -2.70 -9.99
C GLY A 89 7.06 -2.94 -9.19
N ARG A 90 7.57 -1.93 -8.48
CA ARG A 90 8.78 -2.01 -7.66
C ARG A 90 8.41 -2.40 -6.24
N LEU A 91 8.31 -3.70 -5.99
CA LEU A 91 8.48 -4.20 -4.63
C LEU A 91 9.98 -4.11 -4.33
N PRO A 92 10.43 -3.29 -3.36
CA PRO A 92 11.76 -3.47 -2.82
C PRO A 92 11.77 -4.82 -2.12
N CYS A 93 12.27 -5.84 -2.81
CA CYS A 93 12.58 -7.13 -2.19
C CYS A 93 13.59 -6.87 -1.07
N ALA A 94 13.27 -7.37 0.12
CA ALA A 94 14.20 -7.46 1.24
C ALA A 94 15.35 -8.40 0.92
#